data_AF-A0A6G7K7I9-F1
#
_entry.id   AF-A0A6G7K7I9-F1
#
_cell.length_a   1.000
_cell.length_b   1.000
_cell.length_c   1.000
_cell.angle_alpha   90.00
_cell.angle_beta   90.00
_cell.angle_gamma   90.00
#
_symmetry.space_group_name_H-M   'P 1'
#
loop_
_entity.id
_entity.type
_entity.pdbx_description
1 polymer ?
#
loop_
_entity_poly.entity_id
_entity_poly.type
_entity_poly.pdbx_seq_one_letter_code
_entity_poly.pdbx_strand_id
1 'polypeptide(L)' 'MSIKNLIKTLLDIEVDTDDLLELRDNPNKYVTKNEDVEKLKDLFLLIDLLDKQEVG' A
#
# COMPACT_ATOMS: atom_id res chain seq x y z
N MET A 1 -12.76 7.79 5.77
CA MET A 1 -11.37 8.28 5.61
C MET A 1 -10.81 7.57 4.40
N SER A 2 -10.26 8.29 3.44
CA SER A 2 -9.76 7.74 2.17
C SER A 2 -8.46 6.95 2.36
N ILE A 3 -8.32 5.80 1.70
CA ILE A 3 -7.10 4.96 1.76
C ILE A 3 -5.89 5.76 1.25
N LYS A 4 -6.07 6.56 0.21
CA LYS A 4 -5.01 7.45 -0.30
C LYS A 4 -4.50 8.43 0.76
N ASN A 5 -5.39 8.95 1.61
CA ASN A 5 -4.99 9.85 2.70
C ASN A 5 -4.25 9.09 3.80
N LEU A 6 -4.64 7.84 4.06
CA LEU A 6 -3.96 6.98 5.03
C LEU A 6 -2.54 6.66 4.59
N ILE A 7 -2.37 6.27 3.32
CA ILE A 7 -1.05 5.99 2.74
C ILE A 7 -0.19 7.24 2.67
N LYS A 8 -0.77 8.37 2.28
CA LYS A 8 -0.10 9.68 2.35
C LYS A 8 0.32 10.04 3.77
N THR A 9 -0.48 9.71 4.78
CA THR A 9 -0.13 10.03 6.18
C THR A 9 0.93 9.08 6.74
N LEU A 10 0.89 7.79 6.38
CA LEU A 10 1.78 6.77 6.92
C LEU A 10 3.14 6.73 6.22
N LEU A 11 3.14 6.87 4.90
CA LEU A 11 4.31 6.68 4.06
C LEU A 11 4.75 7.95 3.33
N ASP A 12 3.97 9.04 3.42
CA ASP A 12 4.15 10.25 2.61
C ASP A 12 4.08 9.96 1.09
N ILE A 13 3.32 8.92 0.72
CA ILE A 13 3.13 8.49 -0.67
C ILE A 13 1.76 8.94 -1.16
N GLU A 14 1.75 9.62 -2.29
CA GLU A 14 0.52 10.04 -2.96
C GLU A 14 0.10 8.98 -3.97
N VAL A 15 -1.10 8.43 -3.78
CA VAL A 15 -1.67 7.37 -4.62
C VAL A 15 -2.94 7.86 -5.31
N ASP A 16 -3.06 7.53 -6.60
CA ASP A 16 -4.19 7.93 -7.45
C ASP A 16 -5.34 6.90 -7.44
N THR A 17 -5.55 6.22 -6.31
CA THR A 17 -6.69 5.33 -6.12
C THR A 17 -7.11 5.29 -4.65
N ASP A 18 -8.41 5.16 -4.42
CA ASP A 18 -8.98 4.88 -3.11
C ASP A 18 -9.26 3.38 -2.90
N ASP A 19 -9.00 2.55 -3.92
CA ASP A 19 -9.19 1.11 -3.90
C ASP A 19 -7.91 0.40 -3.46
N LEU A 20 -7.89 -0.12 -2.22
CA LEU A 20 -6.73 -0.82 -1.66
C LEU A 20 -6.36 -2.07 -2.45
N LEU A 21 -7.37 -2.79 -2.96
CA LEU A 21 -7.17 -4.01 -3.73
C LEU A 21 -6.47 -3.69 -5.06
N GLU A 22 -6.95 -2.69 -5.80
CA GLU A 22 -6.29 -2.27 -7.05
C GLU A 22 -4.88 -1.74 -6.79
N LEU A 23 -4.69 -0.98 -5.71
CA LEU A 23 -3.37 -0.50 -5.32
C LEU A 23 -2.42 -1.64 -4.95
N ARG A 24 -2.92 -2.70 -4.30
CA ARG A 24 -2.14 -3.88 -3.94
C ARG A 24 -1.78 -4.71 -5.17
N ASP A 25 -2.72 -4.88 -6.10
CA ASP A 25 -2.52 -5.64 -7.34
C ASP A 25 -1.59 -4.91 -8.32
N ASN A 26 -1.75 -3.59 -8.48
CA ASN A 26 -0.99 -2.79 -9.45
C ASN A 26 -0.56 -1.42 -8.88
N PRO A 27 0.31 -1.38 -7.85
CA PRO A 27 0.73 -0.13 -7.21
C PRO A 27 1.44 0.84 -8.18
N ASN A 28 2.19 0.29 -9.11
CA ASN A 28 2.87 0.99 -10.20
C ASN A 28 1.94 1.76 -11.17
N LYS A 29 0.64 1.46 -11.20
CA LYS A 29 -0.33 2.20 -12.00
C LYS A 29 -0.82 3.48 -11.29
N TYR A 30 -0.78 3.47 -9.96
CA TYR A 30 -1.36 4.52 -9.11
C TYR A 30 -0.32 5.36 -8.38
N VAL A 31 0.96 5.02 -8.54
CA VAL A 31 2.10 5.66 -7.86
C VAL A 31 3.06 6.18 -8.91
N THR A 32 3.52 7.41 -8.74
CA THR A 32 4.37 8.09 -9.74
C THR A 32 5.84 7.73 -9.63
N LYS A 33 6.33 7.37 -8.43
CA LYS A 33 7.73 7.04 -8.17
C LYS A 33 7.90 5.54 -7.96
N ASN A 34 8.90 4.94 -8.62
CA ASN A 34 9.20 3.53 -8.42
C ASN A 34 9.62 3.20 -6.97
N GLU A 35 10.33 4.10 -6.28
CA GLU A 35 10.71 3.91 -4.88
C GLU A 35 9.48 3.79 -3.97
N ASP A 36 8.41 4.53 -4.28
CA ASP A 36 7.17 4.49 -3.52
C ASP A 36 6.38 3.19 -3.79
N VAL A 37 6.51 2.63 -5.01
CA VAL A 37 5.96 1.31 -5.36
C VAL A 37 6.60 0.22 -4.51
N GLU A 38 7.91 0.25 -4.31
CA GLU A 38 8.62 -0.73 -3.47
C GLU A 38 8.18 -0.62 -2.02
N LYS A 39 8.13 0.59 -1.45
CA LYS A 39 7.64 0.82 -0.08
C LYS A 39 6.21 0.31 0.13
N LEU A 40 5.34 0.51 -0.85
CA LEU A 40 3.96 0.00 -0.80
C LEU A 40 3.92 -1.53 -0.82
N LYS A 41 4.72 -2.16 -1.69
CA LYS A 41 4.82 -3.62 -1.73
C LYS A 41 5.34 -4.19 -0.41
N ASP A 42 6.36 -3.58 0.18
CA ASP A 42 6.87 -3.96 1.50
C ASP A 42 5.78 -3.81 2.59
N LEU A 43 5.04 -2.70 2.60
CA LEU A 43 3.93 -2.50 3.53
C LEU A 43 2.88 -3.61 3.39
N PHE A 44 2.44 -3.92 2.17
CA PHE A 44 1.47 -4.98 1.92
C PHE A 44 2.00 -6.36 2.29
N LEU A 45 3.29 -6.62 2.08
CA LEU A 45 3.93 -7.86 2.50
C LEU A 45 3.94 -7.98 4.02
N LEU A 46 4.26 -6.91 4.74
CA LEU A 46 4.23 -6.87 6.20
C LEU A 46 2.82 -7.14 6.74
N ILE A 47 1.79 -6.54 6.12
CA ILE A 47 0.39 -6.80 6.48
C ILE A 47 0.02 -8.26 6.23
N ASP A 48 0.41 -8.84 5.09
CA ASP A 48 0.16 -10.25 4.78
C ASP A 48 0.86 -11.21 5.75
N LEU A 49 2.07 -10.85 6.19
CA LEU A 49 2.84 -11.59 7.18
C LEU A 49 2.23 -11.51 8.58
N LEU A 50 1.69 -10.34 8.95
CA LEU A 50 0.97 -10.13 10.22
C LEU A 50 -0.35 -10.90 10.24
N ASP A 51 -1.11 -10.86 9.14
CA ASP A 51 -2.35 -11.61 8.96
C ASP A 51 -2.10 -13.13 9.07
N LYS A 52 -1.01 -13.63 8.48
CA LYS A 52 -0.55 -15.01 8.64
C LYS A 52 -0.03 -15.36 10.04
N GLN A 53 0.29 -14.36 10.87
CA GLN A 53 0.74 -14.58 12.24
C GLN A 53 -0.42 -14.71 13.23
N GLU A 54 -1.64 -14.30 12.88
CA GLU A 54 -2.85 -14.45 13.72
C GLU A 54 -3.46 -15.86 13.69
N VAL A 55 -2.73 -16.87 13.19
CA VAL A 55 -3.04 -18.30 13.40
C VAL A 55 -2.05 -18.93 14.39
N GLY A 56 -2.12 -18.50 15.65
CA GLY A 56 -1.39 -19.07 16.78
C GLY A 56 -2.31 -19.50 17.90
#